data_AF-A0A0B5IHM4-F1
#
_entry.id   AF-A0A0B5IHM4-F1
#
_cell.length_a   1.000
_cell.length_b   1.000
_cell.length_c   1.000
_cell.angle_alpha   90.00
_cell.angle_beta   90.00
_cell.angle_gamma   90.00
#
_symmetry.space_group_name_H-M   'P 1'
#
loop_
_entity.id
_entity.type
_entity.pdbx_description
1 polymer ?
#
loop_
_entity_poly.entity_id
_entity_poly.type
_entity_poly.pdbx_seq_one_letter_code
_entity_poly.pdbx_strand_id
1 'polypeptide(L)' 'MDRATIEQFITDALVELGVDAADVRPGAALDDLEIDSLDMVELAQSVKRDLGVPVRTKDFDGIDTVGQILELCYEKAGVE' A
#
# COMPACT_ATOMS: atom_id res chain seq x y z
N MET A 1 -11.45 -2.20 11.82
CA MET A 1 -10.61 -1.69 10.72
C MET A 1 -11.40 -2.00 9.49
N ASP A 2 -11.70 -0.97 8.74
CA ASP A 2 -12.64 -1.02 7.63
C ASP A 2 -11.89 -0.56 6.38
N ARG A 3 -12.33 -0.97 5.18
CA ARG A 3 -11.60 -0.72 3.92
C ARG A 3 -11.18 0.74 3.76
N ALA A 4 -12.08 1.67 4.04
CA ALA A 4 -11.80 3.10 3.98
C ALA A 4 -10.62 3.55 4.87
N THR A 5 -10.42 2.95 6.04
CA THR A 5 -9.27 3.24 6.91
C THR A 5 -7.97 2.77 6.28
N ILE A 6 -7.99 1.59 5.65
CA ILE A 6 -6.84 1.02 4.96
C ILE A 6 -6.50 1.84 3.73
N GLU A 7 -7.50 2.20 2.92
CA GLU A 7 -7.36 3.05 1.74
C GLU A 7 -6.73 4.38 2.11
N GLN A 8 -7.28 5.06 3.10
CA GLN A 8 -6.77 6.35 3.54
C GLN A 8 -5.31 6.23 4.02
N PHE A 9 -4.99 5.17 4.76
CA PHE A 9 -3.63 4.94 5.25
C PHE A 9 -2.64 4.66 4.11
N ILE A 10 -3.00 3.79 3.16
CA ILE A 10 -2.14 3.47 2.01
C ILE A 10 -1.94 4.70 1.14
N THR A 11 -2.98 5.50 0.93
CA THR A 11 -2.84 6.77 0.21
C THR A 11 -1.90 7.72 0.92
N ASP A 12 -2.05 7.91 2.23
CA ASP A 12 -1.18 8.80 3.03
C ASP A 12 0.27 8.31 2.99
N ALA A 13 0.50 7.01 3.18
CA ALA A 13 1.82 6.40 3.13
C ALA A 13 2.49 6.56 1.75
N LEU A 14 1.74 6.40 0.65
CA LEU A 14 2.26 6.64 -0.69
C LEU A 14 2.62 8.11 -0.91
N VAL A 15 1.82 9.04 -0.36
CA VAL A 15 2.13 10.47 -0.42
C VAL A 15 3.39 10.81 0.38
N GLU A 16 3.59 10.18 1.53
CA GLU A 16 4.83 10.33 2.32
C GLU A 16 6.07 9.80 1.57
N LEU A 17 5.89 8.82 0.68
CA LEU A 17 6.93 8.30 -0.21
C LEU A 17 7.18 9.19 -1.44
N GLY A 18 6.43 10.29 -1.59
CA GLY A 18 6.63 11.28 -2.65
C GLY A 18 5.64 11.17 -3.82
N VAL A 19 4.65 10.28 -3.74
CA VAL A 19 3.61 10.15 -4.77
C VAL A 19 2.61 11.29 -4.66
N ASP A 20 2.15 11.82 -5.79
CA ASP A 20 1.08 12.82 -5.78
C ASP A 20 -0.26 12.18 -5.39
N ALA A 21 -0.96 12.77 -4.42
CA ALA A 21 -2.24 12.26 -3.95
C ALA A 21 -3.29 12.15 -5.07
N ALA A 22 -3.19 12.97 -6.11
CA ALA A 22 -4.08 12.92 -7.27
C ALA A 22 -3.85 11.68 -8.16
N ASP A 23 -2.64 11.12 -8.12
CA ASP A 23 -2.24 9.95 -8.91
C ASP A 23 -2.45 8.63 -8.17
N VAL A 24 -2.66 8.68 -6.85
CA VAL A 24 -3.02 7.50 -6.04
C VAL A 24 -4.45 7.05 -6.34
N ARG A 25 -4.57 6.13 -7.29
CA ARG A 25 -5.83 5.47 -7.67
C ARG A 25 -5.64 3.96 -7.77
N PRO A 26 -6.67 3.13 -7.53
CA PRO A 26 -6.54 1.67 -7.57
C PRO A 26 -5.96 1.10 -8.87
N GLY A 27 -6.18 1.78 -10.00
CA GLY A 27 -5.64 1.39 -11.31
C GLY A 27 -4.28 1.98 -11.66
N ALA A 28 -3.66 2.77 -10.79
CA ALA A 28 -2.32 3.31 -11.03
C ALA A 28 -1.29 2.19 -10.91
N ALA A 29 -0.39 2.14 -11.89
CA ALA A 29 0.77 1.27 -11.86
C ALA A 29 1.83 1.88 -10.94
N LEU A 30 2.48 1.05 -10.14
CA LEU A 30 3.50 1.51 -9.19
C LEU A 30 4.72 2.13 -9.87
N ASP A 31 5.06 1.60 -11.06
CA ASP A 31 6.09 2.15 -11.94
C ASP A 31 5.78 3.58 -12.39
N ASP A 32 4.50 3.91 -12.64
CA ASP A 32 4.04 5.25 -13.02
C ASP A 32 4.07 6.22 -11.83
N LEU A 33 3.97 5.68 -10.60
CA LEU A 33 4.08 6.43 -9.35
C LEU A 33 5.53 6.56 -8.85
N GLU A 34 6.51 6.12 -9.65
CA GLU A 34 7.94 6.12 -9.30
C GLU A 34 8.26 5.34 -8.00
N ILE A 35 7.42 4.38 -7.62
CA ILE A 35 7.60 3.55 -6.43
C ILE A 35 8.63 2.46 -6.70
N ASP A 36 9.71 2.45 -5.92
CA ASP A 36 10.76 1.44 -6.05
C ASP A 36 10.71 0.38 -4.93
N SER A 37 11.64 -0.58 -5.00
CA SER A 37 11.73 -1.68 -4.04
C SER A 37 12.00 -1.23 -2.59
N LEU A 38 12.69 -0.10 -2.39
CA LEU A 38 12.95 0.48 -1.08
C LEU A 38 11.68 1.08 -0.49
N ASP A 39 10.90 1.77 -1.31
CA ASP A 39 9.60 2.33 -0.91
C ASP A 39 8.64 1.23 -0.45
N MET A 40 8.64 0.08 -1.14
CA MET A 40 7.85 -1.09 -0.72
C MET A 40 8.27 -1.63 0.66
N VAL A 41 9.56 -1.57 0.98
CA VAL A 41 10.07 -1.97 2.29
C VAL A 41 9.56 -1.02 3.37
N GLU A 42 9.53 0.28 3.10
CA GLU A 42 9.01 1.30 4.03
C GLU A 42 7.49 1.20 4.18
N LEU A 43 6.74 1.05 3.08
CA LEU A 43 5.30 0.84 3.09
C LEU A 43 4.92 -0.38 3.92
N ALA A 44 5.58 -1.52 3.70
CA ALA A 44 5.34 -2.74 4.46
C ALA A 44 5.59 -2.54 5.96
N GLN A 45 6.64 -1.79 6.33
CA GLN A 45 6.93 -1.46 7.72
C GLN A 45 5.87 -0.54 8.33
N SER A 46 5.43 0.48 7.61
CA SER A 46 4.38 1.42 8.05
C SER A 46 3.05 0.71 8.24
N VAL A 47 2.60 -0.09 7.27
CA VAL A 47 1.37 -0.90 7.39
C VAL A 47 1.44 -1.82 8.61
N LYS A 48 2.57 -2.47 8.85
CA LYS A 48 2.72 -3.37 10.00
C LYS A 48 2.75 -2.63 11.34
N ARG A 49 3.44 -1.49 11.41
CA ARG A 49 3.64 -0.73 12.64
C ARG A 49 2.37 0.05 13.03
N ASP A 50 1.75 0.72 12.06
CA ASP A 50 0.68 1.69 12.30
C ASP A 50 -0.72 1.05 12.15
N LEU A 51 -0.92 0.15 11.18
CA LEU A 51 -2.20 -0.58 11.05
C LEU A 51 -2.21 -1.91 11.82
N GLY A 52 -1.06 -2.41 12.28
CA GLY A 52 -0.97 -3.70 12.96
C GLY A 52 -1.19 -4.90 12.02
N VAL A 53 -1.19 -4.68 10.70
CA VAL A 53 -1.44 -5.72 9.71
C VAL A 53 -0.15 -6.51 9.44
N PRO A 54 -0.17 -7.85 9.50
CA PRO A 54 1.04 -8.67 9.40
C PRO A 54 1.55 -8.84 7.95
N VAL A 55 1.88 -7.73 7.28
CA VAL A 55 2.52 -7.73 5.96
C VAL A 55 4.04 -7.87 6.07
N ARG A 56 4.67 -8.35 5.01
CA ARG A 56 6.13 -8.39 4.80
C ARG A 56 6.41 -7.93 3.38
N THR A 57 7.64 -7.48 3.12
CA THR A 57 8.05 -7.07 1.77
C THR A 57 7.79 -8.15 0.71
N LYS A 58 7.99 -9.43 1.03
CA LYS A 58 7.71 -10.55 0.11
C LYS A 58 6.24 -10.67 -0.29
N ASP A 59 5.32 -10.14 0.51
CA ASP A 59 3.89 -10.18 0.22
C ASP A 59 3.54 -9.18 -0.89
N PHE A 60 4.43 -8.22 -1.17
CA PHE A 60 4.35 -7.28 -2.29
C PHE A 60 5.03 -7.79 -3.57
N ASP A 61 5.61 -9.00 -3.54
CA ASP A 61 6.23 -9.60 -4.73
C ASP A 61 5.16 -9.88 -5.80
N GLY A 62 5.36 -9.35 -7.01
CA GLY A 62 4.38 -9.45 -8.09
C GLY A 62 3.16 -8.52 -7.96
N ILE A 63 3.24 -7.50 -7.11
CA ILE A 63 2.28 -6.40 -7.08
C ILE A 63 2.75 -5.29 -8.01
N ASP A 64 1.88 -4.91 -8.95
CA ASP A 64 2.17 -3.90 -9.98
C ASP A 64 1.30 -2.65 -9.85
N THR A 65 0.24 -2.69 -9.04
CA THR A 65 -0.75 -1.61 -8.92
C THR A 65 -1.14 -1.28 -7.48
N VAL A 66 -1.61 -0.05 -7.25
CA VAL A 66 -2.15 0.39 -5.96
C VAL A 66 -3.34 -0.46 -5.51
N GLY A 67 -4.21 -0.87 -6.44
CA GLY A 67 -5.36 -1.72 -6.14
C GLY A 67 -4.96 -3.08 -5.56
N GLN A 68 -3.88 -3.68 -6.07
CA GLN A 68 -3.33 -4.91 -5.54
C GLN A 68 -2.71 -4.74 -4.15
N ILE A 69 -2.07 -3.59 -3.87
CA ILE A 69 -1.61 -3.24 -2.51
C ILE A 69 -2.80 -3.22 -1.55
N LEU A 70 -3.89 -2.56 -1.95
CA LEU A 70 -5.10 -2.46 -1.15
C LEU A 70 -5.71 -3.83 -0.90
N GLU A 71 -5.89 -4.65 -1.94
CA GLU A 71 -6.38 -6.03 -1.80
C GLU A 71 -5.51 -6.87 -0.85
N LEU A 72 -4.19 -6.78 -0.98
CA LEU A 72 -3.27 -7.47 -0.06
C LEU A 72 -3.52 -7.03 1.38
N CYS A 73 -3.61 -5.72 1.61
CA CYS A 73 -3.85 -5.19 2.95
C CYS A 73 -5.21 -5.60 3.51
N TYR A 74 -6.25 -5.64 2.67
CA TYR A 74 -7.59 -6.13 3.05
C TYR A 74 -7.55 -7.60 3.46
N GLU A 75 -6.91 -8.45 2.65
CA GLU A 75 -6.74 -9.88 2.95
C GLU A 75 -6.02 -10.07 4.29
N LYS A 76 -4.87 -9.42 4.48
CA LYS A 76 -4.07 -9.55 5.71
C LYS A 76 -4.74 -8.95 6.93
N ALA A 77 -5.56 -7.93 6.76
CA ALA A 77 -6.34 -7.32 7.83
C ALA A 77 -7.63 -8.10 8.16
N GLY A 78 -8.03 -9.06 7.32
CA GLY A 78 -9.28 -9.81 7.47
C GLY A 78 -10.52 -8.97 7.18
N VAL A 79 -10.43 -8.03 6.24
CA VAL A 79 -11.51 -7.11 5.88
C VAL A 79 -12.05 -7.49 4.50
N GLU A 80 -13.14 -8.26 4.48
CA GLU A 80 -13.85 -8.73 3.27
C GLU A 80 -14.70 -7.65 2.58
#